data_AF-K0IFW0-F1
#
_entry.id   AF-K0IFW0-F1
#
_cell.length_a   1.000
_cell.length_b   1.000
_cell.length_c   1.000
_cell.angle_alpha   90.00
_cell.angle_beta   90.00
_cell.angle_gamma   90.00
#
_symmetry.space_group_name_H-M   'P 1'
#
loop_
_entity.id
_entity.type
_entity.pdbx_description
1 polymer ?
#
loop_
_entity_poly.entity_id
_entity_poly.type
_entity_poly.pdbx_seq_one_letter_code
_entity_poly.pdbx_strand_id
1 'polypeptide(L)'
;MFGSRNSGKDNDERGGRPASTFIDEPWFADLQKLNNDELMRMYTMISDRHYRFAKNAWYIPIGGDQRCPIMVAKGYRSPDTLDRMAEFEDTAKTLEGEFRHFIDAWDFGYITERDIEKAILKILESRNIEITEHSSY
;
A
#
# COMPACT_ATOMS: atom_id res chain seq x y z
N MET A 1 -21.79 22.39 -43.20
CA MET A 1 -20.57 22.44 -42.37
C MET A 1 -20.98 22.36 -40.90
N PHE A 2 -20.12 21.75 -40.08
CA PHE A 2 -20.28 21.46 -38.64
C PHE A 2 -21.28 20.33 -38.35
N GLY A 3 -20.92 19.18 -37.82
CA GLY A 3 -19.68 18.69 -37.25
C GLY A 3 -20.08 17.50 -36.37
N SER A 4 -19.68 16.29 -36.77
CA SER A 4 -20.05 15.03 -36.11
C SER A 4 -19.67 15.06 -34.63
N ARG A 5 -20.66 14.96 -33.73
CA ARG A 5 -20.41 14.65 -32.32
C ARG A 5 -20.16 13.16 -32.19
N ASN A 6 -18.88 12.79 -32.23
CA ASN A 6 -18.43 11.47 -31.80
C ASN A 6 -18.17 11.53 -30.29
N SER A 7 -19.21 11.31 -29.48
CA SER A 7 -19.04 11.05 -28.05
C SER A 7 -18.72 9.56 -27.89
N GLY A 8 -17.43 9.23 -28.01
CA GLY A 8 -16.90 7.96 -27.54
C GLY A 8 -16.97 7.95 -26.01
N LYS A 9 -18.08 7.44 -25.48
CA LYS A 9 -18.17 6.92 -24.13
C LYS A 9 -17.76 5.45 -24.18
N ASP A 10 -17.21 5.00 -23.06
CA ASP A 10 -16.92 3.60 -22.71
C ASP A 10 -15.50 3.13 -23.02
N ASN A 11 -14.52 3.76 -22.36
CA ASN A 11 -13.38 3.02 -21.80
C ASN A 11 -13.45 3.11 -20.28
N ASP A 12 -14.31 2.26 -19.72
CA ASP A 12 -14.29 1.85 -18.32
C ASP A 12 -13.12 0.88 -18.08
N GLU A 13 -11.89 1.36 -18.35
CA GLU A 13 -10.67 0.65 -17.96
C GLU A 13 -10.34 1.02 -16.52
N ARG A 14 -11.03 0.35 -15.60
CA ARG A 14 -10.52 -0.08 -14.29
C ARG A 14 -9.50 0.91 -13.69
N GLY A 15 -9.99 1.93 -12.99
CA GLY A 15 -9.20 3.01 -12.39
C GLY A 15 -8.10 2.58 -11.41
N GLY A 16 -6.86 2.61 -11.86
CA GLY A 16 -5.64 2.55 -11.05
C GLY A 16 -4.46 2.86 -11.95
N ARG A 17 -3.49 3.66 -11.49
CA ARG A 17 -2.41 4.17 -12.36
C ARG A 17 -1.54 3.01 -12.87
N PRO A 18 -0.88 3.13 -14.04
CA PRO A 18 0.00 2.09 -14.55
C PRO A 18 1.17 1.84 -13.59
N ALA A 19 1.60 0.59 -13.41
CA ALA A 19 2.71 0.30 -12.49
C ALA A 19 4.04 0.99 -12.87
N SER A 20 4.20 1.37 -14.14
CA SER A 20 5.35 2.15 -14.63
C SER A 20 5.40 3.57 -14.09
N THR A 21 4.28 4.15 -13.63
CA THR A 21 4.26 5.55 -13.18
C THR A 21 4.78 5.75 -11.76
N PHE A 22 4.99 4.67 -10.99
CA PHE A 22 5.31 4.77 -9.56
C PHE A 22 6.80 4.75 -9.22
N ILE A 23 7.67 4.35 -10.15
CA ILE A 23 9.08 4.04 -9.85
C ILE A 23 9.80 5.22 -9.18
N ASP A 24 9.48 6.44 -9.59
CA ASP A 24 10.12 7.66 -9.10
C ASP A 24 9.34 8.35 -7.96
N GLU A 25 8.22 7.77 -7.52
CA GLU A 25 7.39 8.37 -6.46
C GLU A 25 7.95 8.03 -5.07
N PRO A 26 8.10 9.01 -4.14
CA PRO A 26 8.70 8.76 -2.82
C PRO A 26 8.01 7.69 -1.98
N TRP A 27 6.69 7.53 -2.12
CA TRP A 27 5.96 6.47 -1.43
C TRP A 27 6.32 5.07 -1.92
N PHE A 28 6.74 4.93 -3.19
CA PHE A 28 7.15 3.65 -3.75
C PHE A 28 8.50 3.22 -3.16
N ALA A 29 9.43 4.17 -2.99
CA ALA A 29 10.69 3.93 -2.30
C ALA A 29 10.48 3.52 -0.82
N ASP A 30 9.50 4.10 -0.14
CA ASP A 30 9.10 3.66 1.21
C ASP A 30 8.60 2.21 1.18
N LEU A 31 7.77 1.84 0.19
CA LEU A 31 7.26 0.47 0.03
C LEU A 31 8.39 -0.55 -0.20
N GLN A 32 9.44 -0.17 -0.92
CA GLN A 32 10.61 -1.01 -1.18
C GLN A 32 11.42 -1.36 0.08
N LYS A 33 11.22 -0.66 1.21
CA LYS A 33 11.85 -0.99 2.49
C LYS A 33 11.28 -2.26 3.12
N LEU A 34 10.07 -2.67 2.72
CA LEU A 34 9.44 -3.89 3.22
C LEU A 34 10.07 -5.14 2.62
N ASN A 35 10.23 -6.19 3.41
CA ASN A 35 10.68 -7.49 2.91
C ASN A 35 9.54 -8.26 2.20
N ASN A 36 9.86 -9.38 1.55
CA ASN A 36 8.88 -10.12 0.76
C ASN A 36 7.70 -10.64 1.60
N ASP A 37 7.94 -11.08 2.84
CA ASP A 37 6.86 -11.57 3.73
C ASP A 37 5.94 -10.43 4.20
N GLU A 38 6.50 -9.26 4.46
CA GLU A 38 5.75 -8.04 4.79
C GLU A 38 4.89 -7.57 3.60
N LEU A 39 5.47 -7.57 2.40
CA LEU A 39 4.75 -7.25 1.16
C LEU A 39 3.62 -8.24 0.89
N MET A 40 3.88 -9.55 1.05
CA MET A 40 2.87 -10.58 0.84
C MET A 40 1.73 -10.50 1.86
N ARG A 41 2.01 -10.20 3.13
CA ARG A 41 0.96 -9.98 4.15
C ARG A 41 0.02 -8.86 3.75
N MET A 42 0.57 -7.74 3.28
CA MET A 42 -0.22 -6.60 2.82
C MET A 42 -1.01 -6.93 1.54
N TYR A 43 -0.38 -7.61 0.58
CA TYR A 43 -1.03 -8.04 -0.66
C TYR A 43 -2.23 -8.94 -0.39
N THR A 44 -2.06 -10.00 0.39
CA THR A 44 -3.14 -10.93 0.75
C THR A 44 -4.31 -10.20 1.40
N MET A 45 -4.02 -9.25 2.30
CA MET A 45 -5.06 -8.44 2.95
C MET A 45 -5.86 -7.57 1.97
N ILE A 46 -5.22 -7.03 0.93
CA ILE A 46 -5.90 -6.29 -0.15
C ILE A 46 -6.72 -7.25 -1.01
N SER A 47 -6.12 -8.35 -1.45
CA SER A 47 -6.74 -9.31 -2.39
C SER A 47 -7.95 -10.03 -1.80
N ASP A 48 -7.92 -10.35 -0.51
CA ASP A 48 -8.99 -11.08 0.16
C ASP A 48 -10.27 -10.23 0.34
N ARG A 49 -10.20 -8.89 0.19
CA ARG A 49 -11.31 -7.92 0.31
C ARG A 49 -12.14 -7.99 1.60
N HIS A 50 -11.78 -8.87 2.53
CA HIS A 50 -12.38 -9.02 3.85
C HIS A 50 -11.93 -7.94 4.84
N TYR A 51 -10.89 -7.19 4.48
CA TYR A 51 -10.35 -6.06 5.21
C TYR A 51 -10.39 -4.81 4.37
N ARG A 52 -10.64 -3.67 5.02
CA ARG A 52 -10.49 -2.35 4.42
C ARG A 52 -9.43 -1.59 5.19
N PHE A 53 -8.44 -1.07 4.49
CA PHE A 53 -7.53 -0.13 5.11
C PHE A 53 -8.29 1.15 5.45
N ALA A 54 -7.98 1.74 6.59
CA ALA A 54 -8.51 3.04 6.97
C ALA A 54 -7.45 4.12 6.82
N LYS A 55 -7.91 5.27 6.35
CA LYS A 55 -7.16 6.52 6.40
C LYS A 55 -7.15 7.01 7.84
N ASN A 56 -6.06 7.65 8.25
CA ASN A 56 -5.88 8.22 9.60
C ASN A 56 -5.97 7.19 10.75
N ALA A 57 -5.90 5.88 10.48
CA ALA A 57 -5.98 4.83 11.48
C ALA A 57 -4.60 4.47 12.09
N TRP A 58 -3.78 5.49 12.36
CA TRP A 58 -2.39 5.34 12.82
C TRP A 58 -2.28 5.16 14.32
N TYR A 59 -2.90 6.06 15.07
CA TYR A 59 -2.73 6.14 16.52
C TYR A 59 -3.93 5.62 17.29
N ILE A 60 -5.11 5.65 16.66
CA ILE A 60 -6.36 5.23 17.29
C ILE A 60 -7.03 4.23 16.35
N PRO A 61 -7.32 3.00 16.82
CA PRO A 61 -8.15 2.08 16.08
C PRO A 61 -9.52 2.72 15.83
N ILE A 62 -9.84 2.97 14.56
CA ILE A 62 -11.18 3.45 14.18
C ILE A 62 -12.05 2.20 14.15
N GLY A 63 -13.07 2.13 15.02
CA GLY A 63 -13.84 0.93 15.35
C GLY A 63 -14.03 -0.10 14.21
N GLY A 64 -13.83 -1.37 14.55
CA GLY A 64 -13.59 -2.44 13.57
C GLY A 64 -12.08 -2.63 13.34
N ASP A 65 -11.66 -3.71 12.69
CA ASP A 65 -10.24 -3.99 12.47
C ASP A 65 -9.69 -3.24 11.24
N GLN A 66 -9.97 -1.94 11.22
CA GLN A 66 -9.54 -0.96 10.24
C GLN A 66 -8.14 -0.47 10.59
N ARG A 67 -7.18 -0.72 9.69
CA ARG A 67 -5.76 -0.50 9.94
C ARG A 67 -5.10 0.24 8.78
N CYS A 68 -3.96 0.85 9.05
CA CYS A 68 -3.12 1.33 7.98
C CYS A 68 -2.40 0.15 7.26
N PRO A 69 -2.00 0.32 5.99
CA PRO A 69 -1.31 -0.74 5.25
C PRO A 69 0.05 -1.16 5.85
N ILE A 70 0.85 -0.21 6.34
CA ILE A 70 2.19 -0.47 6.90
C ILE A 70 2.12 -1.29 8.20
N MET A 71 1.19 -0.98 9.09
CA MET A 71 0.98 -1.74 10.33
C MET A 71 0.62 -3.20 10.03
N VAL A 72 -0.20 -3.43 9.00
CA VAL A 72 -0.55 -4.77 8.53
C VAL A 72 0.65 -5.49 7.92
N ALA A 73 1.43 -4.81 7.09
CA ALA A 73 2.65 -5.37 6.50
C ALA A 73 3.63 -5.86 7.57
N LYS A 74 3.81 -5.07 8.64
CA LYS A 74 4.65 -5.42 9.80
C LYS A 74 4.02 -6.51 10.71
N GLY A 75 2.74 -6.81 10.54
CA GLY A 75 2.03 -7.84 11.29
C GLY A 75 1.50 -7.38 12.64
N TYR A 76 1.42 -6.07 12.88
CA TYR A 76 0.83 -5.53 14.10
C TYR A 76 -0.69 -5.71 14.08
N ARG A 77 -1.23 -6.10 15.24
CA ARG A 77 -2.67 -6.22 15.47
C ARG A 77 -3.18 -4.99 16.18
N SER A 78 -4.47 -4.70 15.98
CA SER A 78 -5.16 -3.67 16.73
C SER A 78 -5.08 -3.98 18.23
N PRO A 79 -4.70 -3.01 19.09
CA PRO A 79 -4.56 -3.23 20.52
C PRO A 79 -5.93 -3.48 21.18
N ASP A 80 -5.98 -4.43 22.10
CA ASP A 80 -7.17 -4.86 22.86
C ASP A 80 -7.14 -4.43 24.33
N THR A 81 -6.02 -3.85 24.79
CA THR A 81 -5.83 -3.32 26.15
C THR A 81 -5.20 -1.93 26.13
N LEU A 82 -5.33 -1.17 27.23
CA LEU A 82 -4.71 0.16 27.36
C LEU A 82 -3.19 0.12 27.34
N ASP A 83 -2.57 -0.89 27.96
CA ASP A 83 -1.10 -1.01 27.96
C ASP A 83 -0.57 -1.30 26.55
N ARG A 84 -1.28 -2.16 25.79
CA ARG A 84 -0.97 -2.43 24.38
C ARG A 84 -1.24 -1.22 23.49
N MET A 85 -2.11 -0.30 23.89
CA MET A 85 -2.35 0.95 23.17
C MET A 85 -1.10 1.84 23.20
N ALA A 86 -0.45 1.99 24.36
CA ALA A 86 0.76 2.80 24.47
C ALA A 86 1.90 2.25 23.60
N GLU A 87 2.14 0.94 23.65
CA GLU A 87 3.13 0.27 22.79
C GLU A 87 2.79 0.41 21.29
N PHE A 88 1.50 0.31 20.95
CA PHE A 88 1.01 0.48 19.60
C PHE A 88 1.23 1.90 19.08
N GLU A 89 0.93 2.93 19.88
CA GLU A 89 1.14 4.34 19.52
C GLU A 89 2.61 4.66 19.30
N ASP A 90 3.51 4.16 20.16
CA ASP A 90 4.94 4.40 20.02
C ASP A 90 5.51 3.70 18.78
N THR A 91 5.09 2.46 18.54
CA THR A 91 5.43 1.73 17.31
C THR A 91 4.91 2.46 16.06
N ALA A 92 3.66 2.94 16.11
CA ALA A 92 3.06 3.68 15.02
C ALA A 92 3.85 4.95 14.69
N LYS A 93 4.29 5.72 15.69
CA LYS A 93 5.14 6.92 15.49
C LYS A 93 6.47 6.58 14.82
N THR A 94 7.13 5.50 15.22
CA THR A 94 8.38 5.07 14.60
C THR A 94 8.17 4.72 13.13
N LEU A 95 7.16 3.89 12.83
CA LEU A 95 6.83 3.51 11.46
C LEU A 95 6.36 4.71 10.63
N GLU A 96 5.71 5.68 11.25
CA GLU A 96 5.31 6.92 10.59
C GLU A 96 6.51 7.75 10.13
N GLY A 97 7.61 7.74 10.88
CA GLY A 97 8.88 8.32 10.44
C GLY A 97 9.51 7.54 9.29
N GLU A 98 9.54 6.21 9.39
CA GLU A 98 10.20 5.35 8.41
C GLU A 98 9.49 5.28 7.05
N PHE A 99 8.16 5.37 7.05
CA PHE A 99 7.30 5.21 5.87
C PHE A 99 6.50 6.48 5.54
N ARG A 100 6.96 7.64 6.01
CA ARG A 100 6.24 8.93 5.94
C ARG A 100 5.56 9.20 4.60
N HIS A 101 6.27 9.05 3.48
CA HIS A 101 5.73 9.41 2.16
C HIS A 101 4.63 8.45 1.72
N PHE A 102 4.77 7.17 2.06
CA PHE A 102 3.71 6.18 1.81
C PHE A 102 2.43 6.51 2.57
N ILE A 103 2.61 6.88 3.84
CA ILE A 103 1.53 7.19 4.77
C ILE A 103 0.77 8.42 4.31
N ASP A 104 1.49 9.49 4.01
CA ASP A 104 0.92 10.72 3.48
C ASP A 104 0.19 10.44 2.16
N ALA A 105 0.80 9.67 1.25
CA ALA A 105 0.17 9.30 -0.02
C ALA A 105 -1.16 8.56 0.17
N TRP A 106 -1.22 7.64 1.12
CA TRP A 106 -2.44 6.89 1.44
C TRP A 106 -3.51 7.77 2.07
N ASP A 107 -3.17 8.53 3.12
CA ASP A 107 -4.12 9.33 3.88
C ASP A 107 -4.73 10.44 3.03
N PHE A 108 -3.90 11.18 2.28
CA PHE A 108 -4.38 12.21 1.35
C PHE A 108 -5.07 11.62 0.10
N GLY A 109 -5.03 10.30 -0.09
CA GLY A 109 -5.68 9.62 -1.21
C GLY A 109 -4.99 9.81 -2.56
N TYR A 110 -3.69 10.10 -2.55
CA TYR A 110 -2.85 10.11 -3.75
C TYR A 110 -2.64 8.71 -4.32
N ILE A 111 -2.75 7.68 -3.49
CA ILE A 111 -2.70 6.27 -3.87
C ILE A 111 -3.93 5.52 -3.38
N THR A 112 -4.30 4.46 -4.10
CA THR A 112 -5.40 3.56 -3.77
C THR A 112 -4.87 2.18 -3.37
N GLU A 113 -5.73 1.34 -2.78
CA GLU A 113 -5.39 -0.07 -2.47
C GLU A 113 -4.88 -0.81 -3.71
N ARG A 114 -5.41 -0.45 -4.89
CA ARG A 114 -4.99 -1.04 -6.15
C ARG A 114 -3.64 -0.54 -6.65
N ASP A 115 -3.30 0.72 -6.40
CA ASP A 115 -1.96 1.23 -6.70
C ASP A 115 -0.93 0.53 -5.80
N ILE A 116 -1.27 0.30 -4.52
CA ILE A 116 -0.47 -0.48 -3.58
C ILE A 116 -0.31 -1.92 -4.07
N GLU A 117 -1.40 -2.60 -4.44
CA GLU A 117 -1.39 -3.96 -4.99
C GLU A 117 -0.43 -4.09 -6.20
N LYS A 118 -0.56 -3.19 -7.19
CA LYS A 118 0.31 -3.18 -8.37
C LYS A 118 1.77 -2.90 -8.01
N ALA A 119 2.01 -2.00 -7.06
CA ALA A 119 3.37 -1.68 -6.61
C ALA A 119 4.03 -2.88 -5.92
N ILE A 120 3.30 -3.60 -5.06
CA ILE A 120 3.80 -4.82 -4.41
C ILE A 120 4.20 -5.85 -5.46
N LEU A 121 3.32 -6.16 -6.42
CA LEU A 121 3.61 -7.15 -7.46
C LEU A 121 4.87 -6.79 -8.25
N LYS A 122 5.05 -5.51 -8.59
CA LYS A 122 6.23 -5.03 -9.30
C LYS A 122 7.51 -5.15 -8.48
N ILE A 123 7.46 -4.87 -7.18
CA ILE A 123 8.62 -5.03 -6.29
C ILE A 123 9.02 -6.50 -6.22
N LEU A 124 8.05 -7.40 -6.03
CA LEU A 124 8.31 -8.85 -5.96
C LEU A 124 8.86 -9.39 -7.28
N GLU A 125 8.30 -8.98 -8.41
CA GLU A 125 8.80 -9.34 -9.75
C GLU A 125 10.25 -8.88 -9.93
N SER A 126 10.54 -7.62 -9.60
CA SER A 126 11.89 -7.04 -9.73
C SER A 126 12.91 -7.79 -8.87
N ARG A 127 12.56 -8.12 -7.61
CA ARG A 127 13.42 -8.91 -6.72
C ARG A 127 13.63 -10.35 -7.21
N ASN A 128 12.60 -10.98 -7.79
CA ASN A 128 12.73 -12.33 -8.33
C ASN A 128 13.65 -12.37 -9.57
N ILE A 129 13.59 -11.36 -10.43
CA ILE A 129 14.50 -11.23 -11.59
C ILE A 129 15.94 -11.07 -11.09
N GLU A 130 16.17 -10.17 -10.13
CA GLU A 130 17.50 -9.93 -9.53
C GLU A 130 18.10 -11.21 -8.91
N ILE A 131 17.31 -11.99 -8.18
CA ILE A 131 17.75 -13.29 -7.63
C ILE A 131 18.13 -14.28 -8.74
N THR A 132 17.35 -14.31 -9.84
CA THR A 132 17.57 -15.25 -10.95
C THR A 132 18.83 -14.88 -11.74
N GLU A 133 19.06 -13.59 -11.99
CA GLU A 133 20.27 -13.09 -12.66
C GLU A 133 21.53 -13.34 -11.80
N HIS A 134 21.45 -13.13 -10.49
CA HIS A 134 22.58 -13.39 -9.58
C HIS A 134 22.85 -14.88 -9.29
N SER A 135 21.85 -15.75 -9.45
CA SER A 135 22.04 -17.21 -9.31
C SER A 135 22.60 -17.88 -10.58
N SER A 136 22.72 -17.13 -11.67
CA SER A 136 23.18 -17.63 -12.98
C SER A 136 24.68 -17.45 -13.23
N TYR A 137 25.47 -17.16 -12.18
CA TYR A 137 26.93 -16.94 -12.23
C TYR A 137 27.71 -17.98 -11.42
#